data_AF-A0A527ZB29-F1
#
_entry.id   AF-A0A527ZB29-F1
#
_cell.length_a   1.000
_cell.length_b   1.000
_cell.length_c   1.000
_cell.angle_alpha   90.00
_cell.angle_beta   90.00
_cell.angle_gamma   90.00
#
_symmetry.space_group_name_H-M   'P 1'
#
loop_
_entity.id
_entity.type
_entity.pdbx_description
1 polymer ?
#
loop_
_entity_poly.entity_id
_entity_poly.type
_entity_poly.pdbx_seq_one_letter_code
_entity_poly.pdbx_strand_id
1 'polypeptide(L)' 'DYGPLLGGEKGKGTIGGVLAANLCGPRRLKAGSARDHILGIAAVSGRGEAFKSGGRVVKNVTGYDLSKLMANSWG' A
#
# COMPACT_ATOMS: atom_id res chain seq x y z
N ASP A 1 8.74 2.23 9.49
CA ASP A 1 10.02 2.20 8.80
C ASP A 1 10.92 1.21 9.52
N TYR A 2 11.28 0.11 8.86
CA TYR A 2 12.22 -0.89 9.39
C TYR A 2 13.67 -0.59 9.00
N GLY A 3 13.93 0.46 8.23
CA GLY A 3 15.27 0.87 7.79
C GLY A 3 16.29 0.86 8.93
N PRO A 4 16.06 1.57 10.04
CA PRO A 4 16.99 1.58 11.18
C PRO A 4 17.27 0.22 11.82
N LEU A 5 16.32 -0.73 11.75
CA LEU A 5 16.49 -2.08 12.27
C LEU A 5 17.28 -2.98 11.32
N LEU A 6 17.29 -2.66 10.02
CA LEU A 6 18.00 -3.40 8.98
C LEU A 6 19.34 -2.75 8.58
N GLY A 7 19.85 -1.81 9.39
CA GLY A 7 21.10 -1.09 9.13
C GLY A 7 21.00 0.06 8.13
N GLY A 8 19.80 0.46 7.73
CA GLY A 8 19.53 1.58 6.84
C GLY A 8 19.29 2.91 7.58
N GLU A 9 19.48 4.03 6.87
CA GLU A 9 19.17 5.35 7.41
C GLU A 9 17.66 5.55 7.65
N LYS A 10 17.35 6.20 8.77
CA LYS A 10 15.97 6.54 9.14
C LYS A 10 15.37 7.47 8.09
N GLY A 11 14.13 7.18 7.65
CA GLY A 11 13.39 8.05 6.74
C GLY A 11 13.62 7.79 5.25
N LYS A 12 14.39 6.76 4.88
CA LYS A 12 14.53 6.31 3.48
C LYS A 12 13.32 5.54 2.95
N GLY A 13 12.48 4.99 3.83
CA GLY A 13 11.29 4.25 3.43
C GLY A 13 10.24 5.14 2.77
N THR A 14 9.70 4.73 1.61
CA THR A 14 8.63 5.44 0.91
C THR A 14 7.26 4.91 1.30
N ILE A 15 6.22 5.73 1.13
CA ILE A 15 4.82 5.29 1.31
C ILE A 15 4.49 4.14 0.35
N GLY A 16 5.00 4.19 -0.89
CA GLY A 16 4.83 3.10 -1.86
C GLY A 16 5.41 1.78 -1.37
N GLY A 17 6.62 1.79 -0.80
CA GLY A 17 7.22 0.58 -0.21
C GLY A 17 6.47 0.09 1.03
N VAL A 18 6.00 1.00 1.88
CA VAL A 18 5.16 0.66 3.06
C VAL A 18 3.87 -0.05 2.63
N LEU A 19 3.23 0.42 1.56
CA LEU A 19 2.02 -0.20 0.99
C LEU A 19 2.35 -1.55 0.34
N ALA A 20 3.36 -1.59 -0.53
CA ALA A 20 3.75 -2.80 -1.26
C ALA A 20 4.17 -3.94 -0.32
N ALA A 21 4.79 -3.65 0.82
CA ALA A 21 5.13 -4.64 1.85
C ALA A 21 4.10 -4.74 2.99
N ASN A 22 2.99 -4.00 2.92
CA ASN A 22 1.95 -3.91 3.95
C ASN A 22 2.52 -3.76 5.38
N LEU A 23 3.48 -2.87 5.56
CA LEU A 23 4.17 -2.69 6.83
C LEU A 23 3.21 -2.16 7.89
N CYS A 24 3.03 -2.92 8.97
CA CYS A 24 2.15 -2.56 10.08
C CYS A 24 2.86 -2.72 11.42
N GLY A 25 2.69 -1.74 12.30
CA GLY A 25 3.20 -1.80 13.67
C GLY A 25 2.22 -2.45 14.66
N PRO A 26 2.59 -2.55 15.95
CA PRO A 26 1.77 -3.16 17.00
C PRO A 26 0.38 -2.52 17.17
N ARG A 27 0.23 -1.25 16.78
CA ARG A 27 -1.05 -0.52 16.80
C ARG A 27 -2.08 -1.06 15.80
N ARG A 28 -1.73 -2.02 14.93
CA ARG A 28 -2.65 -2.58 13.91
C ARG A 28 -4.00 -3.00 14.47
N LEU A 29 -4.03 -3.54 15.70
CA LEU A 29 -5.27 -3.97 16.36
C LEU A 29 -6.28 -2.82 16.55
N LYS A 30 -5.80 -1.59 16.78
CA LYS A 30 -6.65 -0.41 17.00
C LYS A 30 -6.73 0.51 15.78
N ALA A 31 -5.63 0.67 15.06
CA ALA A 31 -5.50 1.65 13.98
C ALA A 31 -5.57 1.04 12.59
N GLY A 32 -5.69 -0.28 12.44
CA GLY A 32 -5.66 -0.95 11.14
C GLY A 32 -4.24 -1.09 10.55
N SER A 33 -4.15 -1.86 9.47
CA SER A 33 -2.94 -2.05 8.66
C SER A 33 -2.82 -1.01 7.55
N ALA A 34 -1.64 -0.92 6.92
CA ALA A 34 -1.44 -0.03 5.78
C ALA A 34 -2.46 -0.30 4.65
N ARG A 35 -2.84 -1.56 4.43
CA ARG A 35 -3.90 -1.99 3.50
C ARG A 35 -5.27 -1.37 3.81
N ASP A 36 -5.62 -1.22 5.08
CA ASP A 36 -6.97 -0.77 5.49
C ASP A 36 -7.17 0.73 5.25
N HIS A 37 -6.08 1.48 5.06
CA HIS A 37 -6.09 2.91 4.80
C HIS A 37 -6.03 3.27 3.31
N ILE A 38 -5.99 2.28 2.42
CA ILE A 38 -5.94 2.51 0.97
C ILE A 38 -7.36 2.74 0.45
N LEU A 39 -7.57 3.91 -0.15
CA LEU A 39 -8.80 4.24 -0.89
C LEU A 39 -8.65 4.05 -2.40
N GLY A 40 -7.42 4.13 -2.89
CA GLY A 40 -7.09 3.90 -4.30
C GLY A 40 -5.61 4.02 -4.57
N ILE A 41 -5.21 3.53 -5.74
CA ILE A 41 -3.84 3.47 -6.23
C ILE A 41 -3.78 3.88 -7.70
N ALA A 42 -2.61 4.36 -8.11
CA ALA A 42 -2.21 4.43 -9.51
C ALA A 42 -0.86 3.70 -9.63
N ALA A 43 -0.79 2.72 -10.52
CA ALA A 43 0.38 1.88 -10.70
C ALA A 43 0.57 1.54 -12.18
N VAL A 44 1.75 1.03 -12.51
CA VAL A 44 2.10 0.56 -13.86
C VAL A 44 2.24 -0.96 -13.79
N SER A 45 1.56 -1.67 -14.68
CA SER A 45 1.65 -3.13 -14.75
C SER A 45 3.01 -3.56 -15.29
N GLY A 46 3.36 -4.84 -15.13
CA GLY A 46 4.58 -5.42 -15.74
C GLY A 46 4.59 -5.35 -17.28
N ARG A 47 3.46 -5.02 -17.91
CA ARG A 47 3.34 -4.77 -19.36
C ARG A 47 3.57 -3.30 -19.75
N GLY A 48 3.84 -2.43 -18.78
CA GLY A 48 4.00 -0.99 -19.01
C GLY A 48 2.69 -0.21 -19.09
N GLU A 49 1.55 -0.84 -18.78
CA GLU A 49 0.24 -0.19 -18.84
C GLU A 49 -0.06 0.50 -17.51
N ALA A 50 -0.38 1.81 -17.56
CA ALA A 50 -0.83 2.54 -16.39
C ALA A 50 -2.28 2.15 -16.06
N PHE A 51 -2.52 1.76 -14.82
CA PHE A 51 -3.86 1.47 -14.32
C PHE A 51 -4.14 2.21 -13.02
N LYS A 52 -5.43 2.51 -12.81
CA LYS A 52 -5.93 3.13 -11.60
C LYS A 52 -7.02 2.25 -11.02
N SER A 53 -6.95 2.04 -9.71
CA SER A 53 -7.98 1.30 -8.98
C SER A 53 -8.36 2.05 -7.73
N GLY A 54 -9.66 2.11 -7.43
CA GLY A 54 -10.17 2.89 -6.31
C GLY A 54 -10.29 4.39 -6.61
N GLY A 55 -10.61 5.17 -5.58
CA GLY A 55 -10.84 6.62 -5.70
C GLY A 55 -10.88 7.29 -4.33
N ARG A 56 -11.10 8.60 -4.28
CA ARG A 56 -11.26 9.34 -2.99
C ARG A 56 -12.60 9.07 -2.29
N VAL A 57 -13.29 8.00 -2.67
CA VAL A 57 -14.63 7.65 -2.19
C VAL A 57 -14.56 6.35 -1.40
N VAL A 58 -15.20 6.33 -0.23
CA VAL A 58 -15.22 5.16 0.66
C VAL A 58 -16.07 4.02 0.06
N LYS A 59 -17.15 4.37 -0.63
CA LYS A 59 -18.02 3.41 -1.31
C LYS A 59 -17.61 3.33 -2.77
N ASN A 60 -16.88 2.27 -3.10
CA ASN A 60 -16.56 1.91 -4.48
C ASN A 60 -16.93 0.44 -4.69
N VAL A 61 -18.08 0.21 -5.34
CA VAL A 61 -18.68 -1.14 -5.50
C VAL A 61 -18.52 -1.66 -6.93
N THR A 62 -17.79 -0.94 -7.78
CA THR A 62 -17.54 -1.34 -9.17
C THR A 62 -16.23 -2.10 -9.29
N GLY A 63 -16.33 -3.38 -9.63
CA GLY A 63 -15.18 -4.23 -9.97
C GLY A 63 -14.42 -4.77 -8.75
N TYR A 64 -13.21 -5.27 -9.00
CA TYR A 64 -12.32 -5.81 -7.97
C TYR A 64 -11.55 -4.70 -7.26
N ASP A 65 -11.31 -4.90 -5.96
CA ASP A 65 -10.49 -4.00 -5.17
C ASP A 65 -8.99 -4.27 -5.39
N LEU A 66 -8.48 -3.88 -6.57
CA LEU A 66 -7.06 -4.04 -6.90
C LEU A 66 -6.17 -3.20 -5.98
N SER A 67 -6.73 -2.16 -5.35
CA SER A 67 -6.00 -1.31 -4.42
C SER A 67 -5.56 -2.06 -3.17
N LYS A 68 -6.42 -2.94 -2.65
CA LYS A 68 -6.07 -3.86 -1.56
C LYS A 68 -5.18 -5.03 -2.01
N LEU A 69 -5.29 -5.44 -3.28
CA LEU A 69 -4.46 -6.50 -3.84
C LEU A 69 -2.99 -6.08 -3.99
N MET A 70 -2.74 -4.82 -4.34
CA MET A 70 -1.37 -4.28 -4.40
C MET A 70 -0.72 -4.15 -3.02
N ALA A 71 -1.51 -4.04 -1.94
CA ALA A 71 -0.94 -4.10 -0.61
C ALA A 71 -0.43 -5.52 -0.33
N ASN A 72 0.86 -5.65 -0.01
CA ASN A 72 1.59 -6.92 0.11
C ASN A 72 2.01 -7.57 -1.22
N SER A 73 2.04 -6.84 -2.36
CA SER A 73 2.51 -7.36 -3.65
C SER A 73 4.04 -7.39 -3.81
N TRP A 74 4.77 -6.66 -2.96
CA TRP A 74 6.22 -6.44 -3.09
C TRP A 74 6.68 -5.72 -4.37
N GLY A 75 5.75 -5.09 -5.09
CA GLY A 75 5.98 -4.47 -6.40
C GLY A 75 5.21 -5.22 -7.45
#